data_AF-A0A5R9EWH1-F1
#
_entry.id   AF-A0A5R9EWH1-F1
#
_cell.length_a   1.000
_cell.length_b   1.000
_cell.length_c   1.000
_cell.angle_alpha   90.00
_cell.angle_beta   90.00
_cell.angle_gamma   90.00
#
_symmetry.space_group_name_H-M   'P 1'
#
loop_
_entity.id
_entity.type
_entity.pdbx_description
1 polymer ?
#
loop_
_entity_poly.entity_id
_entity_poly.type
_entity_poly.pdbx_seq_one_letter_code
_entity_poly.pdbx_strand_id
1 'polypeptide(L)'
;MYGFNTLKVLGKERKERLIPLSPQLKNVLERYIEYLKGLLGDEYDQVNPLFITRRYQRWNRINRRTIQDIFNNYARKARINNETL
;
A
#
# COMPACT_ATOMS: atom_id res chain seq x y z
N MET A 1 -11.82 20.33 12.77
CA MET A 1 -12.38 19.32 11.83
C MET A 1 -11.24 18.48 11.28
N TYR A 2 -10.91 17.37 11.95
CA TYR A 2 -10.13 16.30 11.33
C TYR A 2 -11.11 15.50 10.48
N GLY A 3 -10.80 15.10 9.24
CA GLY A 3 -11.64 14.01 8.74
C GLY A 3 -11.78 13.59 7.29
N PHE A 4 -10.93 13.90 6.30
CA PHE A 4 -11.09 13.19 5.00
C PHE A 4 -9.80 12.80 4.26
N ASN A 5 -8.64 13.35 4.62
CA ASN A 5 -7.39 13.17 3.84
C ASN A 5 -6.17 12.88 4.72
N THR A 6 -6.31 12.05 5.76
CA THR A 6 -5.18 11.69 6.64
C THR A 6 -5.09 10.19 6.83
N LEU A 7 -3.88 9.64 6.83
CA LEU A 7 -3.61 8.25 7.14
C LEU A 7 -3.10 8.12 8.58
N LYS A 8 -3.72 7.22 9.34
CA LYS A 8 -3.29 6.89 10.71
C LYS A 8 -2.16 5.87 10.68
N VAL A 9 -1.03 6.21 11.28
CA VAL A 9 0.14 5.33 11.41
C VAL A 9 0.41 5.06 12.89
N LEU A 10 0.64 3.80 13.23
CA LEU A 10 1.07 3.38 14.57
C LEU A 10 2.60 3.33 14.62
N GLY A 11 3.19 4.08 15.54
CA GLY A 11 4.62 4.07 15.83
C GLY A 11 5.00 3.22 17.05
N LYS A 12 6.20 3.47 17.58
CA LYS A 12 6.67 2.87 18.84
C LYS A 12 5.67 3.12 19.97
N GLU A 13 5.47 2.13 20.84
CA GLU A 13 4.52 2.19 21.98
C GLU A 13 3.07 2.48 21.56
N ARG A 14 2.68 2.08 20.34
CA ARG A 14 1.35 2.35 19.76
C ARG A 14 1.00 3.83 19.68
N LYS A 15 1.99 4.73 19.69
CA LYS A 15 1.78 6.16 19.49
C LYS A 15 1.19 6.40 18.10
N GLU A 16 0.02 7.01 18.05
CA GLU A 16 -0.68 7.29 16.81
C GLU A 16 -0.17 8.58 16.18
N ARG A 17 -0.01 8.57 14.86
CA ARG A 17 0.34 9.74 14.06
C ARG A 17 -0.65 9.86 12.91
N LEU A 18 -1.13 11.07 12.66
CA LEU A 18 -1.94 11.37 11.49
C LEU A 18 -1.03 12.01 10.44
N ILE A 19 -0.92 11.37 9.27
CA ILE A 19 -0.12 11.85 8.16
C ILE A 19 -1.08 12.40 7.10
N PRO A 20 -1.01 13.70 6.73
CA PRO A 20 -1.84 14.24 5.67
C PRO A 20 -1.46 13.62 4.33
N LEU A 21 -2.48 13.33 3.52
CA LEU A 21 -2.33 12.81 2.17
C LEU A 21 -2.35 13.96 1.18
N SER A 22 -1.42 13.95 0.22
CA SER A 22 -1.50 14.83 -0.93
C SER A 22 -2.70 14.44 -1.81
N PRO A 23 -3.29 15.38 -2.58
CA PRO A 23 -4.38 15.06 -3.50
C PRO A 23 -4.02 13.96 -4.50
N GLN A 24 -2.78 13.94 -5.00
CA GLN A 24 -2.31 12.91 -5.94
C GLN A 24 -2.29 11.52 -5.28
N LEU A 25 -1.77 11.42 -4.06
CA LEU A 25 -1.71 10.16 -3.33
C LEU A 25 -3.12 9.65 -3.01
N LYS A 26 -4.04 10.54 -2.62
CA LYS A 26 -5.44 10.21 -2.40
C LYS A 26 -6.07 9.56 -3.64
N ASN A 27 -5.93 10.21 -4.80
CA ASN A 27 -6.51 9.71 -6.05
C ASN A 27 -5.94 8.32 -6.42
N VAL A 28 -4.65 8.09 -6.19
CA VAL A 28 -4.02 6.78 -6.45
C VAL A 28 -4.55 5.72 -5.48
N LEU A 29 -4.71 6.05 -4.20
CA LEU A 29 -5.26 5.13 -3.19
C LEU A 29 -6.72 4.78 -3.47
N GLU A 30 -7.56 5.73 -3.84
CA GLU A 30 -8.96 5.49 -4.20
C GLU A 30 -9.07 4.57 -5.41
N ARG A 31 -8.29 4.82 -6.47
CA ARG A 31 -8.23 3.94 -7.65
C ARG A 31 -7.74 2.54 -7.30
N TYR A 32 -6.77 2.43 -6.40
CA TYR A 32 -6.27 1.14 -5.94
C TYR A 32 -7.32 0.37 -5.14
N ILE A 33 -8.07 1.04 -4.26
CA ILE A 33 -9.17 0.44 -3.50
C ILE A 33 -10.27 -0.06 -4.43
N GLU A 34 -10.69 0.74 -5.42
CA GLU A 34 -11.69 0.31 -6.41
C GLU A 34 -11.20 -0.90 -7.23
N TYR A 35 -9.92 -0.90 -7.63
CA TYR A 35 -9.31 -2.06 -8.26
C TYR A 35 -9.33 -3.30 -7.35
N LEU A 36 -9.02 -3.15 -6.05
CA LEU A 36 -9.06 -4.25 -5.10
C LEU A 36 -10.47 -4.80 -4.89
N LYS A 37 -11.49 -3.94 -4.81
CA LYS A 37 -12.90 -4.37 -4.75
C LYS A 37 -13.27 -5.23 -5.95
N GLY A 38 -12.91 -4.79 -7.15
CA GLY A 38 -13.17 -5.58 -8.37
C GLY A 38 -12.37 -6.89 -8.42
N LEU A 39 -11.15 -6.90 -7.89
CA LEU A 39 -10.27 -8.08 -7.88
C LEU A 39 -10.72 -9.13 -6.87
N LEU A 40 -11.19 -8.70 -5.68
CA LEU A 40 -11.56 -9.58 -4.57
C LEU A 40 -13.04 -9.94 -4.57
N GLY A 41 -13.91 -9.12 -5.17
CA GLY A 41 -15.35 -9.33 -5.16
C GLY A 41 -15.87 -9.48 -3.73
N ASP A 42 -16.60 -10.56 -3.48
CA ASP A 42 -17.21 -10.88 -2.18
C ASP A 42 -16.19 -11.13 -1.06
N GLU A 43 -14.93 -11.43 -1.39
CA GLU A 43 -13.85 -11.61 -0.41
C GLU A 43 -13.30 -10.26 0.09
N TYR A 44 -13.65 -9.13 -0.54
CA TYR A 44 -13.06 -7.82 -0.23
C TYR A 44 -13.17 -7.46 1.26
N ASP A 45 -14.36 -7.62 1.84
CA ASP A 45 -14.61 -7.26 3.25
C ASP A 45 -13.92 -8.20 4.25
N GLN A 46 -13.42 -9.35 3.79
CA GLN A 46 -12.70 -10.32 4.61
C GLN A 46 -11.20 -10.02 4.67
N VAL A 47 -10.70 -9.15 3.78
CA VAL A 47 -9.28 -8.80 3.69
C VAL A 47 -8.99 -7.54 4.50
N ASN A 48 -8.36 -7.73 5.67
CA ASN A 48 -7.94 -6.64 6.54
C ASN A 48 -6.74 -5.79 6.02
N PRO A 49 -5.67 -6.36 5.43
CA PRO A 49 -4.54 -5.54 4.98
C PRO A 49 -4.87 -4.72 3.72
N LEU A 50 -4.59 -3.41 3.77
CA LEU A 50 -4.76 -2.51 2.62
C LEU A 50 -3.92 -2.92 1.41
N PHE A 51 -2.68 -3.36 1.62
CA PHE A 51 -1.77 -3.78 0.54
C PHE A 51 -1.54 -5.30 0.58
N ILE A 52 -1.92 -5.96 -0.49
CA ILE A 52 -1.90 -7.42 -0.60
C ILE A 52 -1.10 -7.92 -1.79
N THR A 53 -0.71 -9.19 -1.71
CA THR A 53 -0.11 -9.97 -2.79
C THR A 53 -0.73 -11.36 -2.83
N ARG A 54 -0.75 -11.98 -4.01
CA ARG A 54 -1.27 -13.34 -4.21
C ARG A 54 -0.13 -14.34 -4.16
N ARG A 55 -0.20 -15.31 -3.23
CA ARG A 55 0.78 -16.40 -3.14
C ARG A 55 0.06 -17.70 -2.80
N TYR A 56 0.37 -18.78 -3.52
CA TYR A 56 -0.28 -20.09 -3.36
C TYR A 56 -1.82 -19.99 -3.30
N GLN A 57 -2.40 -19.24 -4.23
CA GLN A 57 -3.85 -19.00 -4.34
C GLN A 57 -4.49 -18.24 -3.16
N ARG A 58 -3.72 -17.76 -2.17
CA ARG A 58 -4.23 -16.96 -1.05
C ARG A 58 -3.77 -15.51 -1.14
N TRP A 59 -4.63 -14.60 -0.67
CA TRP A 59 -4.30 -13.20 -0.46
C TRP A 59 -3.51 -13.04 0.84
N ASN A 60 -2.34 -12.43 0.75
CA ASN A 60 -1.44 -12.23 1.86
C ASN A 60 -1.08 -10.76 1.98
N ARG A 61 -0.84 -10.28 3.20
CA ARG A 61 -0.24 -8.95 3.42
C ARG A 61 1.11 -8.88 2.73
N ILE A 62 1.36 -7.78 2.03
CA ILE A 62 2.68 -7.54 1.43
C ILE A 62 3.76 -7.44 2.52
N ASN A 63 4.90 -8.10 2.30
CA ASN A 63 6.04 -8.05 3.21
C ASN A 63 7.12 -7.06 2.71
N ARG A 64 8.06 -6.71 3.58
CA ARG A 64 9.15 -5.76 3.28
C ARG A 64 10.00 -6.19 2.07
N ARG A 65 10.29 -7.48 1.92
CA ARG A 65 11.09 -7.99 0.79
C ARG A 65 10.36 -7.80 -0.52
N THR A 66 9.07 -8.12 -0.57
CA THR A 66 8.24 -7.89 -1.76
C THR A 66 8.15 -6.40 -2.11
N ILE A 67 8.04 -5.52 -1.11
CA ILE A 67 8.10 -4.08 -1.33
C ILE A 67 9.46 -3.68 -1.95
N GLN A 68 10.57 -4.18 -1.41
CA GLN A 68 11.91 -3.92 -1.95
C GLN A 68 12.03 -4.40 -3.41
N ASP A 69 11.54 -5.60 -3.72
CA ASP A 69 11.57 -6.15 -5.07
C ASP A 69 10.77 -5.28 -6.06
N ILE A 70 9.62 -4.76 -5.63
CA ILE A 70 8.82 -3.80 -6.40
C ILE A 70 9.63 -2.52 -6.66
N PHE A 71 10.22 -1.92 -5.62
CA PHE A 71 11.04 -0.71 -5.77
C PHE A 71 12.22 -0.95 -6.71
N ASN A 72 12.98 -2.04 -6.53
CA ASN A 72 14.11 -2.38 -7.38
C ASN A 72 13.70 -2.57 -8.85
N ASN A 73 12.53 -3.18 -9.11
CA ASN A 73 12.01 -3.33 -10.47
C ASN A 73 11.70 -1.97 -11.11
N TYR A 74 11.01 -1.08 -10.40
CA TYR A 74 10.71 0.26 -10.91
C TYR A 74 11.97 1.13 -11.04
N ALA A 75 12.93 1.02 -10.12
CA ALA A 75 14.23 1.69 -10.21
C ALA A 75 14.99 1.27 -11.46
N ARG A 76 15.06 -0.04 -11.76
CA ARG A 76 15.66 -0.56 -13.00
C ARG A 76 14.97 -0.02 -14.25
N LYS A 77 13.63 0.00 -14.27
CA LYS A 77 12.85 0.56 -15.40
C LYS A 77 13.10 2.06 -15.58
N ALA A 78 13.28 2.79 -14.47
CA ALA A 78 13.62 4.20 -14.46
C ALA A 78 15.12 4.48 -14.68
N ARG A 79 15.95 3.44 -14.85
CA ARG A 79 17.42 3.53 -14.99
C ARG A 79 18.10 4.25 -13.81
N ILE A 80 17.57 4.08 -12.61
CA ILE A 80 18.20 4.53 -11.38
C ILE A 80 19.23 3.46 -10.95
N ASN A 81 20.49 3.85 -10.79
CA ASN A 81 21.56 2.93 -10.40
C ASN A 81 21.33 2.40 -8.98
N ASN A 82 21.43 1.08 -8.80
CA ASN A 82 21.09 0.37 -7.55
C ASN A 82 22.13 0.54 -6.41
N GLU A 83 23.07 1.47 -6.51
CA GLU A 83 24.12 1.66 -5.51
C GLU A 83 23.64 2.41 -4.24
N THR A 84 22.38 2.88 -4.22
CA THR A 84 21.91 3.83 -3.20
C THR A 84 20.53 3.54 -2.57
N LEU A 85 19.94 2.35 -2.78
CA LEU A 85 18.62 1.99 -2.21
C LEU A 85 18.68 0.85 -1.19
#